data_AF-A0A0F8YG94-F1
#
_entry.id   AF-A0A0F8YG94-F1
#
_cell.length_a   1.000
_cell.length_b   1.000
_cell.length_c   1.000
_cell.angle_alpha   90.00
_cell.angle_beta   90.00
_cell.angle_gamma   90.00
#
_symmetry.space_group_name_H-M   'P 1'
#
loop_
_entity.id
_entity.type
_entity.pdbx_description
1 polymer ?
#
loop_
_entity_poly.entity_id
_entity_poly.type
_entity_poly.pdbx_seq_one_letter_code
_entity_poly.pdbx_strand_id
1 'polypeptide(L)'
;MSIQEKIKGKDLKRVLPQWKRQVRIQKQRMRAYLVGAMLMLAVAVGAFFFSFIPRWLQIGSFVILPFQVLGFVGDRHIYLARKADVAELEQLIEQSSNDR
;
A
#
# COMPACT_ATOMS: atom_id res chain seq x y z
N MET A 1 5.51 -11.10 16.56
CA MET A 1 6.43 -10.09 17.15
C MET A 1 5.60 -8.91 17.57
N SER A 2 5.54 -8.65 18.88
CA SER A 2 4.70 -7.58 19.42
C SER A 2 5.29 -6.21 19.07
N ILE A 3 4.44 -5.19 18.88
CA ILE A 3 4.87 -3.81 18.64
C ILE A 3 5.76 -3.31 19.78
N GLN A 4 5.47 -3.73 21.02
CA GLN A 4 6.28 -3.44 22.20
C GLN A 4 7.73 -3.95 22.08
N GLU A 5 7.97 -5.13 21.52
CA GLU A 5 9.34 -5.60 21.23
C GLU A 5 10.05 -4.76 20.16
N LYS A 6 9.33 -4.27 19.14
CA LYS A 6 9.91 -3.44 18.07
C LYS A 6 10.29 -2.04 18.54
N ILE A 7 9.64 -1.54 19.58
CA ILE A 7 9.85 -0.19 20.13
C ILE A 7 10.75 -0.19 21.36
N LYS A 8 11.00 -1.36 21.98
CA LYS A 8 11.85 -1.47 23.17
C LYS A 8 13.23 -0.85 22.90
N GLY A 9 13.53 0.26 23.56
CA GLY A 9 14.79 1.01 23.42
C GLY A 9 14.82 2.09 22.32
N LYS A 10 13.72 2.37 21.61
CA LYS A 10 13.64 3.46 20.62
C LYS A 10 12.78 4.62 21.11
N ASP A 11 13.19 5.84 20.76
CA ASP A 11 12.44 7.06 21.06
C ASP A 11 11.12 7.10 20.26
N LEU A 12 10.01 6.80 20.94
CA LEU A 12 8.64 6.76 20.42
C LEU A 12 8.29 8.01 19.60
N LYS A 13 8.71 9.20 20.04
CA LYS A 13 8.41 10.47 19.37
C LYS A 13 9.11 10.60 18.01
N ARG A 14 10.26 9.94 17.82
CA ARG A 14 10.99 9.90 16.54
C ARG A 14 10.51 8.79 15.61
N VAL A 15 10.01 7.69 16.17
CA VAL A 15 9.54 6.53 15.42
C VAL A 15 8.16 6.78 14.78
N LEU A 16 7.26 7.47 15.49
CA LEU A 16 5.90 7.79 15.02
C LEU A 16 5.85 8.48 13.63
N PRO A 17 6.60 9.57 13.36
CA PRO A 17 6.56 10.22 12.04
C PRO A 17 7.12 9.33 10.93
N GLN A 18 8.08 8.46 11.21
CA GLN A 18 8.62 7.51 10.24
C GLN A 18 7.58 6.46 9.85
N TRP A 19 6.85 5.91 10.82
CA TRP A 19 5.80 4.93 10.56
C TRP A 19 4.61 5.56 9.82
N LYS A 20 4.21 6.78 10.19
CA LYS A 20 3.21 7.57 9.44
C LYS A 20 3.63 7.83 7.98
N ARG A 21 4.92 8.06 7.71
CA ARG A 21 5.43 8.17 6.33
C ARG A 21 5.31 6.85 5.58
N GLN A 22 5.65 5.72 6.21
CA GLN A 22 5.54 4.40 5.57
C GLN A 22 4.10 4.06 5.20
N VAL A 23 3.13 4.36 6.08
CA VAL A 23 1.69 4.20 5.80
C VAL A 23 1.25 5.05 4.60
N ARG A 24 1.73 6.30 4.49
CA ARG A 24 1.47 7.16 3.32
C ARG A 24 2.05 6.60 2.04
N ILE A 25 3.29 6.11 2.07
CA ILE A 25 3.96 5.50 0.91
C ILE A 25 3.20 4.26 0.45
N GLN A 26 2.75 3.40 1.37
CA GLN A 26 1.95 2.22 1.01
C GLN A 26 0.61 2.60 0.40
N LYS A 27 -0.08 3.62 0.94
CA LYS A 27 -1.31 4.14 0.33
C LYS A 27 -1.08 4.66 -1.09
N GLN A 28 0.05 5.31 -1.35
CA GLN A 28 0.42 5.76 -2.70
C GLN A 28 0.72 4.58 -3.63
N ARG A 29 1.44 3.55 -3.16
CA ARG A 29 1.68 2.32 -3.94
C ARG A 29 0.39 1.61 -4.30
N MET A 30 -0.53 1.43 -3.35
CA MET A 30 -1.87 0.88 -3.63
C MET A 30 -2.62 1.68 -4.70
N ARG A 31 -2.53 3.02 -4.67
CA ARG A 31 -3.11 3.86 -5.74
C ARG A 31 -2.43 3.63 -7.09
N ALA A 32 -1.11 3.49 -7.11
CA ALA A 32 -0.37 3.21 -8.33
C ALA A 32 -0.77 1.84 -8.94
N TYR A 33 -0.92 0.80 -8.12
CA TYR A 33 -1.43 -0.50 -8.56
C TYR A 33 -2.83 -0.38 -9.18
N LEU A 34 -3.72 0.38 -8.53
CA LEU A 34 -5.10 0.56 -8.98
C LEU A 34 -5.19 1.37 -10.28
N VAL A 35 -4.43 2.46 -10.39
CA VAL A 35 -4.31 3.27 -11.62
C VAL A 35 -3.68 2.45 -12.74
N GLY A 36 -2.63 1.69 -12.46
CA GLY A 36 -1.98 0.81 -13.42
C GLY A 36 -2.91 -0.28 -13.94
N ALA A 37 -3.70 -0.91 -13.05
CA ALA A 37 -4.71 -1.88 -13.43
C ALA A 37 -5.79 -1.26 -14.33
N MET A 38 -6.30 -0.07 -14.00
CA MET A 38 -7.30 0.63 -14.83
C MET A 38 -6.75 0.99 -16.21
N LEU A 39 -5.50 1.46 -16.31
CA LEU A 39 -4.85 1.75 -17.58
C LEU A 39 -4.70 0.48 -18.44
N MET A 40 -4.25 -0.62 -17.84
CA MET A 40 -4.12 -1.89 -18.55
C MET A 40 -5.47 -2.40 -19.05
N LEU A 41 -6.52 -2.25 -18.24
CA LEU A 41 -7.88 -2.64 -18.61
C LEU A 41 -8.44 -1.74 -19.73
N ALA A 42 -8.16 -0.44 -19.69
CA ALA A 42 -8.51 0.48 -20.77
C ALA A 42 -7.80 0.14 -22.08
N VAL A 43 -6.51 -0.23 -22.03
CA VAL A 43 -5.76 -0.72 -23.20
C VAL A 43 -6.35 -2.04 -23.71
N ALA A 44 -6.64 -2.98 -22.82
CA ALA A 44 -7.20 -4.28 -23.18
C ALA A 44 -8.56 -4.16 -23.88
N VAL A 45 -9.43 -3.28 -23.39
CA VAL A 45 -10.75 -2.98 -23.96
C VAL A 45 -10.61 -2.16 -25.24
N GLY A 46 -9.77 -1.11 -25.24
CA GLY A 46 -9.52 -0.29 -26.41
C GLY A 46 -8.98 -1.09 -27.59
N ALA A 47 -8.13 -2.09 -27.33
CA ALA A 47 -7.61 -2.99 -28.36
C ALA A 47 -8.68 -3.79 -29.10
N PHE A 48 -9.87 -4.00 -28.50
CA PHE A 48 -11.00 -4.62 -29.19
C PHE A 48 -11.70 -3.68 -30.18
N PHE A 49 -11.70 -2.37 -29.92
CA PHE A 49 -12.40 -1.37 -30.74
C PHE A 49 -11.51 -0.72 -31.80
N PHE A 50 -10.21 -0.60 -31.53
CA PHE A 50 -9.26 0.07 -32.41
C PHE A 50 -8.29 -0.92 -33.06
N SER A 51 -8.44 -1.15 -34.36
CA SER A 51 -7.59 -2.06 -35.15
C SER A 51 -6.12 -1.64 -35.26
N PHE A 52 -5.80 -0.39 -34.91
CA PHE A 52 -4.43 0.12 -34.85
C PHE A 52 -3.65 -0.40 -33.63
N ILE A 53 -4.34 -0.85 -32.57
CA ILE A 53 -3.66 -1.33 -31.36
C ILE A 53 -3.13 -2.75 -31.61
N PRO A 54 -1.81 -2.98 -31.47
CA PRO A 54 -1.24 -4.30 -31.65
C PRO A 54 -1.76 -5.33 -30.65
N ARG A 55 -2.13 -6.53 -31.13
CA ARG A 55 -2.63 -7.63 -30.28
C ARG A 55 -1.65 -8.06 -29.17
N TRP A 56 -0.34 -7.89 -29.39
CA TRP A 56 0.66 -8.21 -28.37
C TRP A 56 0.57 -7.29 -27.13
N LEU A 57 0.14 -6.02 -27.30
CA LEU A 57 -0.12 -5.11 -26.18
C LEU A 57 -1.33 -5.58 -25.36
N GLN A 58 -2.35 -6.11 -26.03
CA GLN A 58 -3.52 -6.68 -25.38
C GLN A 58 -3.13 -7.90 -24.53
N ILE A 59 -2.37 -8.84 -25.09
CA ILE A 59 -1.86 -10.00 -24.34
C ILE A 59 -1.01 -9.55 -23.15
N GLY A 60 -0.09 -8.60 -23.37
CA GLY A 60 0.75 -8.03 -22.30
C GLY A 60 -0.07 -7.41 -21.17
N SER A 61 -1.14 -6.70 -21.50
CA SER A 61 -2.03 -6.11 -20.50
C SER A 61 -2.73 -7.17 -19.64
N PHE A 62 -3.21 -8.27 -20.23
CA PHE A 62 -3.83 -9.38 -19.52
C PHE A 62 -2.84 -10.14 -18.63
N VAL A 63 -1.57 -10.24 -19.03
CA VAL A 63 -0.52 -10.88 -18.21
C VAL A 63 -0.15 -10.00 -17.02
N ILE A 64 -0.04 -8.68 -17.19
CA ILE A 64 0.39 -7.76 -16.12
C ILE A 64 -0.73 -7.50 -15.09
N LEU A 65 -1.99 -7.51 -15.52
CA LEU A 65 -3.16 -7.23 -14.68
C LEU A 65 -3.25 -8.08 -13.38
N PRO A 66 -3.08 -9.41 -13.39
CA PRO A 66 -3.08 -10.21 -12.16
C PRO A 66 -1.94 -9.82 -11.21
N PHE A 67 -0.77 -9.42 -11.70
CA PHE A 67 0.31 -8.93 -10.83
C PHE A 67 -0.03 -7.59 -10.17
N GLN A 68 -0.76 -6.71 -10.87
CA GLN A 68 -1.24 -5.46 -10.29
C GLN A 68 -2.26 -5.72 -9.17
N VAL A 69 -3.18 -6.66 -9.39
CA VAL A 69 -4.19 -7.06 -8.41
C VAL A 69 -3.55 -7.74 -7.20
N LEU A 70 -2.61 -8.67 -7.41
CA LEU A 70 -1.86 -9.32 -6.33
C LEU A 70 -1.04 -8.30 -5.53
N GLY A 71 -0.35 -7.37 -6.20
CA GLY A 71 0.38 -6.28 -5.56
C GLY A 71 -0.53 -5.41 -4.69
N PHE A 72 -1.73 -5.07 -5.18
CA PHE A 72 -2.72 -4.32 -4.42
C PHE A 72 -3.21 -5.09 -3.18
N VAL A 73 -3.52 -6.38 -3.31
CA VAL A 73 -4.02 -7.22 -2.20
C VAL A 73 -2.95 -7.40 -1.12
N GLY A 74 -1.70 -7.66 -1.53
CA GLY A 74 -0.56 -7.76 -0.63
C GLY A 74 -0.30 -6.46 0.13
N ASP A 75 -0.22 -5.34 -0.58
CA ASP A 75 -0.02 -4.03 0.04
C ASP A 75 -1.21 -3.62 0.94
N ARG A 76 -2.44 -4.04 0.61
CA ARG A 76 -3.62 -3.80 1.45
C ARG A 76 -3.49 -4.49 2.82
N HIS A 77 -3.06 -5.74 2.85
CA HIS A 77 -2.86 -6.47 4.11
C HIS A 77 -1.80 -5.79 4.97
N ILE A 78 -0.67 -5.41 4.36
CA ILE A 78 0.42 -4.74 5.09
C ILE A 78 -0.03 -3.35 5.58
N TYR A 79 -0.80 -2.62 4.76
CA TYR A 79 -1.32 -1.30 5.12
C TYR A 79 -2.24 -1.37 6.34
N LEU A 80 -3.14 -2.36 6.40
CA LEU A 80 -4.04 -2.54 7.53
C LEU A 80 -3.27 -2.86 8.82
N ALA A 81 -2.29 -3.77 8.74
CA ALA A 81 -1.43 -4.07 9.88
C ALA A 81 -0.68 -2.82 10.36
N ARG A 82 0.00 -2.09 9.47
CA ARG A 82 0.75 -0.88 9.85
C ARG A 82 -0.12 0.25 10.37
N LYS A 83 -1.38 0.34 9.92
CA LYS A 83 -2.34 1.33 10.41
C LYS A 83 -2.75 1.00 11.85
N ALA A 84 -3.01 -0.26 12.15
CA ALA A 84 -3.28 -0.71 13.52
C ALA A 84 -2.08 -0.44 14.43
N ASP A 85 -0.86 -0.77 13.97
CA ASP A 85 0.35 -0.54 14.76
C ASP A 85 0.58 0.95 15.08
N VAL A 86 0.27 1.86 14.14
CA VAL A 86 0.39 3.30 14.37
C VAL A 86 -0.64 3.79 15.39
N ALA A 87 -1.87 3.26 15.36
CA ALA A 87 -2.91 3.63 16.32
C ALA A 87 -2.56 3.19 17.75
N GLU A 88 -2.03 1.97 17.91
CA GLU A 88 -1.53 1.49 19.21
C GLU A 88 -0.36 2.34 19.71
N LEU A 89 0.56 2.72 18.83
CA LEU A 89 1.67 3.63 19.15
C LEU A 89 1.19 5.01 19.64
N GLU A 90 0.15 5.57 19.01
CA GLU A 90 -0.43 6.85 19.45
C GLU A 90 -1.07 6.73 20.84
N GLN A 91 -1.83 5.66 21.09
CA GLN A 91 -2.44 5.40 22.40
C GLN A 91 -1.39 5.24 23.51
N LEU A 92 -0.28 4.53 23.25
CA LEU A 92 0.81 4.36 24.21
C LEU A 92 1.52 5.69 24.53
N ILE A 93 1.67 6.57 23.56
CA ILE A 93 2.25 7.91 23.78
C ILE A 93 1.30 8.76 24.62
N GLU A 94 0.00 8.70 24.37
CA GLU A 94 -1.02 9.47 25.10
C GLU A 94 -1.11 9.02 26.56
N GLN A 95 -1.14 7.71 26.82
CA GLN A 95 -1.09 7.14 28.17
C GLN A 95 0.20 7.53 28.91
N SER A 96 1.37 7.37 28.27
CA SER A 96 2.65 7.77 28.85
C SER A 96 2.78 9.27 29.10
N SER A 97 1.98 10.11 28.43
CA SER A 97 1.96 11.55 28.64
C SER A 97 0.97 11.98 29.73
N ASN A 98 -0.01 11.14 30.08
CA ASN A 98 -1.02 11.43 31.10
C ASN A 98 -0.59 10.94 32.51
N ASP A 99 0.35 9.99 32.57
CA ASP A 99 0.99 9.53 33.82
C ASP A 99 2.14 10.45 34.30
N ARG A 100 2.34 11.61 33.66
CA ARG A 100 3.33 12.64 34.05
C ARG A 100 2.63 13.95 34.37
#